data_AF-A0A661WJD9-F1
#
_entry.id   AF-A0A661WJD9-F1
#
_cell.length_a   1.000
_cell.length_b   1.000
_cell.length_c   1.000
_cell.angle_alpha   90.00
_cell.angle_beta   90.00
_cell.angle_gamma   90.00
#
_symmetry.space_group_name_H-M   'P 1'
#
loop_
_entity.id
_entity.type
_entity.pdbx_description
1 polymer ?
#
loop_
_entity_poly.entity_id
_entity_poly.type
_entity_poly.pdbx_seq_one_letter_code
_entity_poly.pdbx_strand_id
1 'polypeptide(L)'
;MDNDLIPVDNWALFGEGGGLQGQIDWVPIENIVNTLEKLRELRDETIGLLQQVTGMSDIMRGELGGQYEGVGQSKLKAMFGSVRVQALQDEFAQFASKLLSIKAEIISRHYSIETIARVAGVSTFMPADRDLVPQALQLIKNPDQVRLHVVIRPESVSMVDYAQLKSERTEYLAAVSNFLGAATPLMEKEPAATPFVLQLLQWGLAGYKGSQQIEGVVDKAIQVTTEAAKKPKPDPEAQAEQMKQKAEQMKFQLDMQLQQMKLQGEMQKIQAKSQADNETRQVDLQADIAKIKAELQADLTEIAAKSKADIHTEQVTSEINAQQAMAASAAEVRKEAVSTSLDIQADKIKAKNKAKESTNGQGE
;
A
#
# COMPACT_ATOMS: atom_id res chain seq x y z
N MET A 1 -3.15 54.67 -5.63
CA MET A 1 -2.98 55.91 -6.42
C MET A 1 -3.77 55.69 -7.68
N ASP A 2 -4.91 56.37 -7.78
CA ASP A 2 -5.89 56.19 -8.84
C ASP A 2 -5.40 56.76 -10.17
N ASN A 3 -5.76 56.09 -11.27
CA ASN A 3 -5.45 56.41 -12.66
C ASN A 3 -6.07 57.76 -13.11
N ASP A 4 -5.59 58.88 -12.57
CA ASP A 4 -6.03 60.21 -12.96
C ASP A 4 -5.09 60.78 -14.04
N LEU A 5 -5.62 61.01 -15.25
CA LEU A 5 -4.85 61.51 -16.39
C LEU A 5 -5.03 63.02 -16.54
N ILE A 6 -3.95 63.77 -16.36
CA ILE A 6 -3.92 65.23 -16.53
C ILE A 6 -3.48 65.54 -17.98
N PRO A 7 -4.23 66.35 -18.74
CA PRO A 7 -3.85 66.69 -20.11
C PRO A 7 -2.62 67.62 -20.16
N VAL A 8 -1.71 67.37 -21.10
CA VAL A 8 -0.51 68.19 -21.35
C VAL A 8 -0.63 68.94 -22.68
N ASP A 9 -0.26 70.23 -22.67
CA ASP A 9 -0.47 71.15 -23.79
C ASP A 9 0.43 70.89 -25.02
N ASN A 10 1.49 70.09 -24.89
CA ASN A 10 2.46 69.88 -25.96
C ASN A 10 2.45 68.45 -26.51
N TRP A 11 1.35 68.11 -27.18
CA TRP A 11 1.06 66.77 -27.70
C TRP A 11 2.03 66.30 -28.79
N ALA A 12 2.68 67.22 -29.50
CA ALA A 12 3.66 66.93 -30.55
C ALA A 12 4.95 66.27 -30.03
N LEU A 13 5.40 66.63 -28.83
CA LEU A 13 6.59 66.04 -28.18
C LEU A 13 6.28 64.71 -27.46
N PHE A 14 5.01 64.43 -27.19
CA PHE A 14 4.56 63.20 -26.53
C PHE A 14 4.57 61.99 -27.48
N GLY A 15 4.41 62.22 -28.78
CA GLY A 15 4.48 61.19 -29.82
C GLY A 15 5.89 60.65 -30.08
N GLU A 16 6.94 61.46 -29.86
CA GLU A 16 8.34 61.05 -30.10
C GLU A 16 8.90 60.14 -28.99
N GLY A 17 8.28 60.12 -27.80
CA GLY A 17 8.72 59.34 -26.64
C GLY A 17 8.04 57.97 -26.45
N GLY A 18 7.33 57.46 -27.46
CA GLY A 18 6.67 56.14 -27.39
C GLY A 18 5.23 56.16 -26.81
N GLY A 19 4.60 57.33 -26.74
CA GLY A 19 3.21 57.49 -26.30
C GLY A 19 2.95 57.14 -24.83
N LEU A 20 1.67 56.91 -24.48
CA LEU A 20 1.25 56.56 -23.11
C LEU A 20 1.97 55.33 -22.55
N GLN A 21 2.46 54.44 -23.40
CA GLN A 21 3.09 53.18 -23.04
C GLN A 21 4.56 53.34 -22.63
N GLY A 22 5.23 54.43 -23.04
CA GLY A 22 6.61 54.77 -22.64
C GLY A 22 6.70 55.63 -21.37
N GLN A 23 5.59 56.25 -20.95
CA GLN A 23 5.54 57.10 -19.75
C GLN A 23 4.71 56.53 -18.59
N ILE A 24 3.88 55.50 -18.84
CA ILE A 24 3.15 54.79 -17.80
C ILE A 24 3.65 53.34 -17.74
N ASP A 25 4.43 53.04 -16.71
CA ASP A 25 4.90 51.69 -16.40
C ASP A 25 3.78 50.93 -15.68
N TRP A 26 3.11 50.03 -16.39
CA TRP A 26 2.06 49.18 -15.83
C TRP A 26 2.70 47.98 -15.14
N VAL A 27 2.12 47.54 -14.01
CA VAL A 27 2.55 46.30 -13.36
C VAL A 27 2.49 45.14 -14.37
N PRO A 28 3.59 44.42 -14.63
CA PRO A 28 3.65 43.41 -15.68
C PRO A 28 2.99 42.11 -15.21
N ILE A 29 1.65 42.10 -15.16
CA ILE A 29 0.84 40.96 -14.69
C ILE A 29 1.13 39.70 -15.51
N GLU A 30 1.37 39.81 -16.81
CA GLU A 30 1.72 38.69 -17.68
C GLU A 30 3.02 38.00 -17.22
N ASN A 31 4.05 38.78 -16.90
CA ASN A 31 5.31 38.23 -16.38
C ASN A 31 5.11 37.55 -15.01
N ILE A 32 4.21 38.08 -14.18
CA ILE A 32 3.86 37.50 -12.88
C ILE A 32 3.15 36.16 -13.07
N VAL A 33 2.15 36.09 -13.97
CA VAL A 33 1.43 34.84 -14.28
C VAL A 33 2.37 33.79 -14.86
N ASN A 34 3.21 34.16 -15.82
CA ASN A 34 4.21 33.26 -16.41
C ASN A 34 5.21 32.74 -15.35
N THR A 35 5.59 33.59 -14.39
CA THR A 35 6.44 33.17 -13.27
C THR A 35 5.71 32.18 -12.36
N LEU A 36 4.44 32.42 -12.05
CA LEU A 36 3.63 31.51 -11.23
C LEU A 36 3.39 30.16 -11.91
N GLU A 37 3.18 30.14 -13.22
CA GLU A 37 3.09 28.90 -14.00
C GLU A 37 4.41 28.12 -13.93
N LYS A 38 5.55 28.80 -14.11
CA LYS A 38 6.86 28.16 -14.00
C LYS A 38 7.13 27.60 -12.59
N LEU A 39 6.68 28.30 -11.55
CA LEU A 39 6.77 27.81 -10.17
C LEU A 39 5.86 26.60 -9.92
N ARG A 40 4.70 26.52 -10.58
CA ARG A 40 3.82 25.34 -10.52
C ARG A 40 4.48 24.12 -11.19
N GLU A 41 5.07 24.31 -12.37
CA GLU A 41 5.82 23.23 -13.05
C GLU A 41 6.97 22.71 -12.17
N LEU A 42 7.77 23.61 -11.59
CA LEU A 42 8.86 23.23 -10.69
C LEU A 42 8.37 22.50 -9.44
N ARG A 43 7.20 22.87 -8.91
CA ARG A 43 6.58 22.16 -7.79
C ARG A 43 6.23 20.72 -8.19
N ASP A 44 5.64 20.50 -9.37
CA ASP A 44 5.27 19.16 -9.83
C ASP A 44 6.51 18.29 -10.11
N GLU A 45 7.57 18.86 -10.68
CA GLU A 45 8.88 18.20 -10.82
C GLU A 45 9.48 17.82 -9.46
N THR A 46 9.40 18.74 -8.48
CA THR A 46 9.89 18.50 -7.12
C THR A 46 9.10 17.39 -6.41
N ILE A 47 7.78 17.33 -6.63
CA ILE A 47 6.94 16.23 -6.13
C ILE A 47 7.36 14.90 -6.78
N GLY A 48 7.61 14.90 -8.09
CA GLY A 48 8.12 13.72 -8.79
C GLY A 48 9.48 13.24 -8.25
N LEU A 49 10.42 14.16 -8.02
CA LEU A 49 11.71 13.87 -7.39
C LEU A 49 11.55 13.36 -5.96
N LEU A 50 10.67 13.98 -5.17
CA LEU A 50 10.36 13.54 -3.80
C LEU A 50 9.82 12.11 -3.81
N GLN A 51 8.92 11.75 -4.72
CA GLN A 51 8.40 10.39 -4.86
C GLN A 51 9.50 9.39 -5.23
N GLN A 52 10.41 9.75 -6.15
CA GLN A 52 11.54 8.90 -6.53
C GLN A 52 12.54 8.70 -5.37
N VAL A 53 12.84 9.75 -4.60
CA VAL A 53 13.82 9.70 -3.51
C VAL A 53 13.24 9.06 -2.24
N THR A 54 11.99 9.33 -1.91
CA THR A 54 11.33 8.77 -0.70
C THR A 54 10.78 7.36 -0.94
N GLY A 55 10.55 6.96 -2.18
CA GLY A 55 9.99 5.65 -2.53
C GLY A 55 8.51 5.50 -2.16
N MET A 56 7.85 6.58 -1.70
CA MET A 56 6.40 6.60 -1.46
C MET A 56 5.69 6.98 -2.76
N SER A 57 5.32 5.97 -3.55
CA SER A 57 4.30 6.13 -4.59
C SER A 57 2.92 5.95 -3.95
N ASP A 58 1.92 6.75 -4.36
CA ASP A 58 0.52 6.70 -3.88
C ASP A 58 -0.14 5.30 -3.92
N ILE A 59 0.47 4.36 -4.64
CA ILE A 59 0.07 2.95 -4.72
C ILE A 59 0.06 2.27 -3.34
N MET A 60 0.97 2.65 -2.42
CA MET A 60 1.02 2.07 -1.07
C MET A 60 -0.07 2.63 -0.14
N ARG A 61 -0.82 3.65 -0.57
CA ARG A 61 -1.94 4.26 0.17
C ARG A 61 -3.31 3.73 -0.29
N GLY A 62 -3.34 2.80 -1.25
CA GLY A 62 -4.56 2.19 -1.77
C GLY A 62 -5.22 2.96 -2.91
N GLU A 63 -4.61 4.03 -3.42
CA GLU A 63 -5.15 4.83 -4.51
C GLU A 63 -4.71 4.26 -5.87
N LEU A 64 -5.35 3.17 -6.28
CA LEU A 64 -5.31 2.71 -7.67
C LEU A 64 -6.16 3.69 -8.51
N GLY A 65 -5.60 4.79 -9.01
CA GLY A 65 -6.43 5.64 -9.86
C GLY A 65 -5.91 6.98 -10.37
N GLY A 66 -4.60 7.21 -10.46
CA GLY A 66 -4.11 8.30 -11.29
C GLY A 66 -4.28 7.93 -12.77
N GLN A 67 -5.30 8.46 -13.45
CA GLN A 67 -5.64 8.22 -14.87
C GLN A 67 -4.48 8.53 -15.87
N TYR A 68 -3.38 9.07 -15.37
CA TYR A 68 -2.19 9.48 -16.12
C TYR A 68 -0.94 8.60 -15.90
N GLU A 69 -0.97 7.59 -15.03
CA GLU A 69 0.18 6.70 -14.87
C GLU A 69 0.08 5.46 -15.78
N GLY A 70 1.07 5.30 -16.67
CA GLY A 70 1.21 4.09 -17.48
C GLY A 70 1.40 2.85 -16.60
N VAL A 71 0.61 1.81 -16.87
CA VAL A 71 0.55 0.51 -16.15
C VAL A 71 1.93 -0.10 -15.81
N GLY A 72 2.95 0.15 -16.63
CA GLY A 72 4.33 -0.30 -16.38
C GLY A 72 5.08 0.49 -15.31
N GLN A 73 4.87 1.82 -15.23
CA GLN A 73 5.47 2.66 -14.20
C GLN A 73 4.84 2.41 -12.83
N SER A 74 3.52 2.17 -12.75
CA SER A 74 2.87 1.83 -11.48
C SER A 74 3.32 0.48 -10.94
N LYS A 75 3.50 -0.54 -11.80
CA LYS A 75 4.05 -1.84 -11.38
C LYS A 75 5.49 -1.72 -10.89
N LEU A 76 6.33 -0.95 -11.59
CA LEU A 76 7.72 -0.73 -11.20
C LEU A 76 7.83 0.10 -9.90
N LYS A 77 7.00 1.13 -9.73
CA LYS A 77 6.91 1.94 -8.50
C LYS A 77 6.39 1.13 -7.31
N ALA A 78 5.42 0.23 -7.51
CA ALA A 78 4.96 -0.71 -6.50
C ALA A 78 6.09 -1.67 -6.04
N MET A 79 6.89 -2.16 -6.99
CA MET A 79 8.05 -3.02 -6.70
C MET A 79 9.12 -2.26 -5.90
N PHE A 80 9.45 -1.02 -6.25
CA PHE A 80 10.47 -0.23 -5.52
C PHE A 80 10.02 0.23 -4.13
N GLY A 81 8.74 0.56 -3.95
CA GLY A 81 8.16 0.80 -2.62
C GLY A 81 8.17 -0.46 -1.75
N SER A 82 7.88 -1.62 -2.35
CA SER A 82 7.97 -2.93 -1.68
C SER A 82 9.38 -3.23 -1.20
N VAL A 83 10.44 -2.96 -1.99
CA VAL A 83 11.84 -3.24 -1.58
C VAL A 83 12.28 -2.45 -0.35
N ARG A 84 11.87 -1.18 -0.21
CA ARG A 84 12.25 -0.36 0.97
C ARG A 84 11.46 -0.75 2.21
N VAL A 85 10.18 -1.08 2.04
CA VAL A 85 9.35 -1.63 3.12
C VAL A 85 9.87 -3.01 3.53
N GLN A 86 10.30 -3.84 2.57
CA GLN A 86 10.98 -5.11 2.83
C GLN A 86 12.28 -4.91 3.60
N ALA A 87 13.11 -3.91 3.28
CA ALA A 87 14.33 -3.64 4.04
C ALA A 87 14.05 -3.29 5.52
N LEU A 88 13.05 -2.42 5.77
CA LEU A 88 12.61 -2.10 7.13
C LEU A 88 11.98 -3.32 7.83
N GLN A 89 11.22 -4.13 7.10
CA GLN A 89 10.65 -5.37 7.61
C GLN A 89 11.72 -6.41 7.92
N ASP A 90 12.77 -6.51 7.11
CA ASP A 90 13.90 -7.41 7.31
C ASP A 90 14.72 -6.97 8.52
N GLU A 91 14.95 -5.66 8.68
CA GLU A 91 15.62 -5.12 9.87
C GLU A 91 14.80 -5.39 11.13
N PHE A 92 13.49 -5.14 11.06
CA PHE A 92 12.57 -5.46 12.15
C PHE A 92 12.50 -6.97 12.43
N ALA A 93 12.48 -7.79 11.39
CA ALA A 93 12.45 -9.24 11.51
C ALA A 93 13.76 -9.77 12.10
N GLN A 94 14.91 -9.19 11.74
CA GLN A 94 16.20 -9.49 12.36
C GLN A 94 16.21 -9.09 13.83
N PHE A 95 15.68 -7.92 14.18
CA PHE A 95 15.57 -7.46 15.56
C PHE A 95 14.68 -8.41 16.38
N ALA A 96 13.48 -8.72 15.90
CA ALA A 96 12.56 -9.65 16.53
C ALA A 96 13.15 -11.06 16.63
N SER A 97 13.82 -11.55 15.58
CA SER A 97 14.49 -12.86 15.58
C SER A 97 15.56 -12.92 16.65
N LYS A 98 16.42 -11.90 16.78
CA LYS A 98 17.45 -11.83 17.83
C LYS A 98 16.84 -11.87 19.23
N LEU A 99 15.75 -11.14 19.44
CA LEU A 99 15.05 -11.12 20.74
C LEU A 99 14.44 -12.50 21.07
N LEU A 100 13.81 -13.14 20.09
CA LEU A 100 13.27 -14.50 20.24
C LEU A 100 14.38 -15.54 20.43
N SER A 101 15.53 -15.39 19.79
CA SER A 101 16.71 -16.25 20.00
C SER A 101 17.24 -16.16 21.42
N ILE A 102 17.32 -14.95 22.00
CA ILE A 102 17.71 -14.78 23.41
C ILE A 102 16.69 -15.47 24.32
N LYS A 103 15.38 -15.29 24.07
CA LYS A 103 14.32 -15.98 24.82
C LYS A 103 14.45 -17.49 24.73
N ALA A 104 14.70 -18.03 23.54
CA ALA A 104 14.90 -19.46 23.32
C ALA A 104 16.15 -19.98 24.03
N GLU A 105 17.25 -19.22 24.05
CA GLU A 105 18.46 -19.56 24.81
C GLU A 105 18.18 -19.63 26.32
N ILE A 106 17.45 -18.67 26.88
CA ILE A 106 17.04 -18.71 28.30
C ILE A 106 16.18 -19.94 28.58
N ILE A 107 15.20 -20.24 27.72
CA ILE A 107 14.33 -21.42 27.86
C ILE A 107 15.15 -22.72 27.83
N SER A 108 16.08 -22.82 26.87
CA SER A 108 16.94 -23.99 26.70
C SER A 108 17.81 -24.28 27.93
N ARG A 109 18.34 -23.25 28.60
CA ARG A 109 19.26 -23.41 29.74
C ARG A 109 18.53 -23.65 31.06
N HIS A 110 17.41 -22.95 31.31
CA HIS A 110 16.84 -22.87 32.66
C HIS A 110 15.62 -23.75 32.91
N TYR A 111 14.87 -24.14 31.87
CA TYR A 111 13.64 -24.92 32.07
C TYR A 111 13.91 -26.42 31.99
N SER A 112 13.04 -27.26 32.56
CA SER A 112 13.14 -28.71 32.35
C SER A 112 12.54 -29.10 30.99
N ILE A 113 12.95 -30.26 30.47
CA ILE A 113 12.40 -30.82 29.21
C ILE A 113 10.88 -30.98 29.32
N GLU A 114 10.39 -31.44 30.46
CA GLU A 114 8.95 -31.63 30.71
C GLU A 114 8.17 -30.31 30.67
N THR A 115 8.71 -29.24 31.24
CA THR A 115 8.06 -27.92 31.20
C THR A 115 8.00 -27.39 29.77
N ILE A 116 9.06 -27.55 28.99
CA ILE A 116 9.09 -27.14 27.58
C ILE A 116 8.05 -27.93 26.78
N ALA A 117 8.01 -29.25 26.93
CA ALA A 117 7.04 -30.11 26.22
C ALA A 117 5.58 -29.77 26.56
N ARG A 118 5.31 -29.44 27.84
CA ARG A 118 3.98 -29.02 28.29
C ARG A 118 3.56 -27.69 27.67
N VAL A 119 4.43 -26.68 27.71
CA VAL A 119 4.13 -25.34 27.18
C VAL A 119 4.04 -25.34 25.66
N ALA A 120 4.86 -26.15 24.98
CA ALA A 120 4.79 -26.34 23.53
C ALA A 120 3.51 -27.07 23.07
N GLY A 121 2.74 -27.66 24.00
CA GLY A 121 1.52 -28.37 23.66
C GLY A 121 1.77 -29.61 22.81
N VAL A 122 2.83 -30.38 23.09
CA VAL A 122 3.20 -31.58 22.30
C VAL A 122 2.03 -32.55 22.08
N SER A 123 1.05 -32.57 22.98
CA SER A 123 -0.18 -33.35 22.86
C SER A 123 -1.10 -32.95 21.70
N THR A 124 -0.98 -31.74 21.14
CA THR A 124 -1.75 -31.25 19.99
C THR A 124 -1.05 -31.50 18.66
N PHE A 125 0.22 -31.92 18.68
CA PHE A 125 0.97 -32.21 17.46
C PHE A 125 0.38 -33.42 16.74
N MET A 126 0.60 -33.49 15.42
CA MET A 126 0.19 -34.65 14.64
C MET A 126 0.91 -35.91 15.15
N PRO A 127 0.31 -37.11 15.03
CA PRO A 127 0.93 -38.33 15.53
C PRO A 127 2.31 -38.62 14.94
N ALA A 128 2.60 -38.17 13.71
CA ALA A 128 3.91 -38.33 13.07
C ALA A 128 5.01 -37.50 13.75
N ASP A 129 4.69 -36.29 14.21
CA ASP A 129 5.69 -35.38 14.79
C ASP A 129 6.01 -35.73 16.24
N ARG A 130 5.07 -36.37 16.95
CA ARG A 130 5.23 -36.75 18.37
C ARG A 130 6.41 -37.68 18.59
N ASP A 131 6.70 -38.56 17.65
CA ASP A 131 7.81 -39.52 17.73
C ASP A 131 9.17 -38.82 17.67
N LEU A 132 9.25 -37.65 17.02
CA LEU A 132 10.47 -36.85 16.88
C LEU A 132 10.70 -35.86 18.03
N VAL A 133 9.66 -35.59 18.85
CA VAL A 133 9.73 -34.61 19.94
C VAL A 133 10.85 -34.89 20.95
N PRO A 134 11.11 -36.13 21.41
CA PRO A 134 12.20 -36.39 22.36
C PRO A 134 13.58 -35.99 21.80
N GLN A 135 13.80 -36.22 20.50
CA GLN A 135 15.05 -35.88 19.82
C GLN A 135 15.18 -34.37 19.65
N ALA A 136 14.08 -33.69 19.28
CA ALA A 136 14.04 -32.24 19.19
C ALA A 136 14.30 -31.56 20.55
N LEU A 137 13.76 -32.10 21.64
CA LEU A 137 13.98 -31.57 22.99
C LEU A 137 15.42 -31.74 23.48
N GLN A 138 16.08 -32.85 23.10
CA GLN A 138 17.51 -33.04 23.35
C GLN A 138 18.36 -32.04 22.57
N LEU A 139 18.02 -31.79 21.31
CA LEU A 139 18.69 -30.77 20.49
C LEU A 139 18.55 -29.38 21.11
N ILE A 140 17.34 -29.00 21.53
CA ILE A 140 17.06 -27.71 22.18
C ILE A 140 17.86 -27.54 23.47
N LYS A 141 18.13 -28.62 24.22
CA LYS A 141 18.92 -28.55 25.47
C LYS A 141 20.40 -28.30 25.26
N ASN A 142 20.94 -28.56 24.07
CA ASN A 142 22.35 -28.37 23.75
C ASN A 142 22.57 -27.00 23.08
N PRO A 143 23.04 -25.97 23.81
CA PRO A 143 23.14 -24.61 23.27
C PRO A 143 24.07 -24.50 22.05
N ASP A 144 25.12 -25.32 21.97
CA ASP A 144 26.05 -25.34 20.84
C ASP A 144 25.40 -25.88 19.57
N GLN A 145 24.53 -26.88 19.69
CA GLN A 145 23.83 -27.47 18.55
C GLN A 145 22.65 -26.59 18.08
N VAL A 146 21.94 -25.95 19.01
CA VAL A 146 20.85 -25.02 18.68
C VAL A 146 21.36 -23.88 17.79
N ARG A 147 22.54 -23.33 18.10
CA ARG A 147 23.15 -22.23 17.33
C ARG A 147 23.49 -22.60 15.89
N LEU A 148 23.74 -23.88 15.61
CA LEU A 148 24.15 -24.37 14.29
C LEU A 148 22.97 -24.88 13.46
N HIS A 149 21.93 -25.43 14.11
CA HIS A 149 20.86 -26.15 13.41
C HIS A 149 19.49 -25.47 13.49
N VAL A 150 19.30 -24.47 14.35
CA VAL A 150 18.00 -23.83 14.58
C VAL A 150 18.03 -22.36 14.18
N VAL A 151 17.14 -21.97 13.26
CA VAL A 151 16.91 -20.58 12.88
C VAL A 151 15.53 -20.15 13.34
N ILE A 152 15.47 -19.14 14.21
CA ILE A 152 14.21 -18.58 14.72
C ILE A 152 13.85 -17.36 13.89
N ARG A 153 12.63 -17.33 13.35
CA ARG A 153 12.10 -16.21 12.56
C ARG A 153 10.72 -15.81 13.08
N PRO A 154 10.33 -14.53 13.02
CA PRO A 154 8.95 -14.14 13.24
C PRO A 154 8.08 -14.73 12.13
N GLU A 155 6.89 -15.17 12.50
CA GLU A 155 5.86 -15.59 11.55
C GLU A 155 5.32 -14.32 10.86
N SER A 156 5.90 -13.95 9.70
CA SER A 156 5.50 -12.74 8.99
C SER A 156 4.21 -12.99 8.21
N VAL A 157 3.14 -12.31 8.59
CA VAL A 157 1.91 -12.23 7.79
C VAL A 157 1.82 -10.83 7.20
N SER A 158 2.40 -10.62 6.02
CA SER A 158 2.07 -9.46 5.20
C SER A 158 0.88 -9.79 4.29
N MET A 159 0.00 -8.82 4.01
CA MET A 159 -1.17 -9.02 3.14
C MET A 159 -0.77 -9.30 1.68
N VAL A 160 0.38 -8.78 1.24
CA VAL A 160 0.96 -9.05 -0.09
C VAL A 160 1.44 -10.50 -0.17
N ASP A 161 2.06 -11.00 0.91
CA ASP A 161 2.44 -12.41 1.01
C ASP A 161 1.22 -13.32 1.07
N TYR A 162 0.07 -12.92 1.62
CA TYR A 162 -1.10 -13.80 1.69
C TYR A 162 -1.69 -14.13 0.31
N ALA A 163 -1.80 -13.14 -0.57
CA ALA A 163 -2.25 -13.37 -1.95
C ALA A 163 -1.25 -14.20 -2.74
N GLN A 164 0.05 -13.94 -2.55
CA GLN A 164 1.12 -14.72 -3.16
C GLN A 164 1.15 -16.17 -2.60
N LEU A 165 1.04 -16.36 -1.29
CA LEU A 165 0.92 -17.68 -0.65
C LEU A 165 -0.30 -18.44 -1.15
N LYS A 166 -1.43 -17.74 -1.37
CA LYS A 166 -2.62 -18.38 -1.92
C LYS A 166 -2.38 -18.84 -3.36
N SER A 167 -1.71 -18.03 -4.19
CA SER A 167 -1.32 -18.42 -5.55
C SER A 167 -0.35 -19.60 -5.51
N GLU A 168 0.74 -19.48 -4.75
CA GLU A 168 1.77 -20.50 -4.58
C GLU A 168 1.18 -21.82 -4.05
N ARG A 169 0.25 -21.77 -3.09
CA ARG A 169 -0.47 -22.96 -2.61
C ARG A 169 -1.39 -23.57 -3.66
N THR A 170 -2.04 -22.74 -4.47
CA THR A 170 -2.93 -23.21 -5.55
C THR A 170 -2.11 -23.88 -6.65
N GLU A 171 -1.00 -23.27 -7.04
CA GLU A 171 -0.02 -23.81 -7.99
C GLU A 171 0.63 -25.09 -7.44
N TYR A 172 0.98 -25.11 -6.15
CA TYR A 172 1.49 -26.29 -5.45
C TYR A 172 0.52 -27.46 -5.52
N LEU A 173 -0.76 -27.24 -5.18
CA LEU A 173 -1.77 -28.30 -5.22
C LEU A 173 -2.02 -28.78 -6.65
N ALA A 174 -1.99 -27.87 -7.64
CA ALA A 174 -2.11 -28.23 -9.05
C ALA A 174 -0.92 -29.08 -9.53
N ALA A 175 0.31 -28.71 -9.16
CA ALA A 175 1.53 -29.44 -9.52
C ALA A 175 1.54 -30.85 -8.91
N VAL A 176 1.20 -30.98 -7.62
CA VAL A 176 1.08 -32.28 -6.95
C VAL A 176 -0.01 -33.14 -7.60
N SER A 177 -1.16 -32.54 -7.91
CA SER A 177 -2.28 -33.25 -8.55
C SER A 177 -1.90 -33.76 -9.95
N ASN A 178 -1.20 -32.95 -10.74
CA ASN A 178 -0.71 -33.34 -12.06
C ASN A 178 0.35 -34.46 -11.98
N PHE A 179 1.29 -34.36 -11.04
CA PHE A 179 2.31 -35.39 -10.84
C PHE A 179 1.68 -36.72 -10.39
N LEU A 180 0.81 -36.69 -9.39
CA LEU A 180 0.12 -37.90 -8.92
C LEU A 180 -0.78 -38.49 -10.00
N GLY A 181 -1.48 -37.67 -10.78
CA GLY A 181 -2.28 -38.13 -11.91
C GLY A 181 -1.44 -38.84 -12.98
N ALA A 182 -0.26 -38.30 -13.31
CA ALA A 182 0.66 -38.92 -14.26
C ALA A 182 1.36 -40.17 -13.70
N ALA A 183 1.61 -40.21 -12.38
CA ALA A 183 2.33 -41.31 -11.73
C ALA A 183 1.41 -42.45 -11.25
N THR A 184 0.11 -42.23 -11.14
CA THR A 184 -0.90 -43.25 -10.77
C THR A 184 -0.73 -44.57 -11.55
N PRO A 185 -0.67 -44.60 -12.89
CA PRO A 185 -0.54 -45.85 -13.64
C PRO A 185 0.78 -46.59 -13.38
N LEU A 186 1.84 -45.88 -12.98
CA LEU A 186 3.13 -46.50 -12.61
C LEU A 186 3.04 -47.11 -11.21
N MET A 187 2.40 -46.43 -10.27
CA MET A 187 2.17 -46.93 -8.90
C MET A 187 1.23 -48.14 -8.88
N GLU A 188 0.23 -48.20 -9.78
CA GLU A 188 -0.68 -49.34 -9.91
C GLU A 188 -0.01 -50.56 -10.56
N LYS A 189 0.78 -50.35 -11.63
CA LYS A 189 1.44 -51.44 -12.35
C LYS A 189 2.66 -51.98 -11.61
N GLU A 190 3.39 -51.11 -10.95
CA GLU A 190 4.59 -51.47 -10.18
C GLU A 190 4.51 -50.87 -8.77
N PRO A 191 3.83 -51.57 -7.83
CA PRO A 191 3.75 -51.14 -6.44
C PRO A 191 5.13 -50.95 -5.79
N ALA A 192 6.16 -51.64 -6.29
CA ALA A 192 7.55 -51.50 -5.87
C ALA A 192 8.21 -50.16 -6.30
N ALA A 193 7.67 -49.48 -7.32
CA ALA A 193 8.14 -48.17 -7.76
C ALA A 193 7.52 -47.02 -6.94
N THR A 194 6.50 -47.29 -6.12
CA THR A 194 5.83 -46.31 -5.26
C THR A 194 6.78 -45.50 -4.37
N PRO A 195 7.75 -46.11 -3.64
CA PRO A 195 8.68 -45.35 -2.81
C PRO A 195 9.55 -44.38 -3.63
N PHE A 196 9.94 -44.79 -4.85
CA PHE A 196 10.74 -43.97 -5.75
C PHE A 196 9.95 -42.77 -6.31
N VAL A 197 8.68 -42.99 -6.69
CA VAL A 197 7.77 -41.92 -7.14
C VAL A 197 7.53 -40.90 -6.01
N LEU A 198 7.34 -41.38 -4.77
CA LEU A 198 7.14 -40.50 -3.61
C LEU A 198 8.41 -39.73 -3.25
N GLN A 199 9.60 -40.31 -3.39
CA GLN A 199 10.86 -39.58 -3.23
C GLN A 199 11.09 -38.52 -4.30
N LEU A 200 10.71 -38.79 -5.55
CA LEU A 200 10.73 -37.79 -6.62
C LEU A 200 9.76 -36.64 -6.35
N LEU A 201 8.57 -36.96 -5.83
CA LEU A 201 7.62 -35.95 -5.36
C LEU A 201 8.25 -35.12 -4.24
N GLN A 202 8.81 -35.74 -3.20
CA GLN A 202 9.47 -35.01 -2.10
C GLN A 202 10.58 -34.08 -2.59
N TRP A 203 11.44 -34.55 -3.48
CA TRP A 203 12.50 -33.74 -4.08
C TRP A 203 11.95 -32.55 -4.87
N GLY A 204 10.90 -32.76 -5.67
CA GLY A 204 10.23 -31.69 -6.41
C GLY A 204 9.49 -30.68 -5.53
N LEU A 205 9.04 -31.09 -4.33
CA LEU A 205 8.29 -30.26 -3.41
C LEU A 205 9.17 -29.45 -2.44
N ALA A 206 10.40 -29.88 -2.17
CA ALA A 206 11.31 -29.21 -1.24
C ALA A 206 11.65 -27.75 -1.64
N GLY A 207 11.43 -27.37 -2.92
CA GLY A 207 11.68 -26.02 -3.43
C GLY A 207 10.58 -24.98 -3.16
N TYR A 208 9.38 -25.38 -2.73
CA TYR A 208 8.24 -24.46 -2.57
C TYR A 208 8.14 -23.88 -1.16
N LYS A 209 7.86 -22.57 -1.04
CA LYS A 209 7.57 -21.94 0.26
C LYS A 209 6.30 -22.55 0.86
N GLY A 210 6.42 -23.17 2.04
CA GLY A 210 5.31 -23.83 2.74
C GLY A 210 5.20 -25.35 2.53
N SER A 211 6.11 -25.96 1.78
CA SER A 211 6.18 -27.43 1.62
C SER A 211 6.51 -28.18 2.92
N GLN A 212 7.14 -27.51 3.89
CA GLN A 212 7.55 -28.06 5.19
C GLN A 212 6.41 -28.76 5.96
N GLN A 213 5.16 -28.30 5.81
CA GLN A 213 4.00 -28.88 6.48
C GLN A 213 3.56 -30.22 5.86
N ILE A 214 3.88 -30.45 4.59
CA ILE A 214 3.47 -31.63 3.83
C ILE A 214 4.63 -32.60 3.66
N GLU A 215 5.87 -32.11 3.72
CA GLU A 215 7.10 -32.90 3.69
C GLU A 215 7.08 -34.04 4.73
N GLY A 216 6.69 -33.75 5.98
CA GLY A 216 6.58 -34.77 7.03
C GLY A 216 5.51 -35.86 6.77
N VAL A 217 4.47 -35.55 5.99
CA VAL A 217 3.45 -36.53 5.57
C VAL A 217 4.00 -37.41 4.45
N VAL A 218 4.74 -36.83 3.51
CA VAL A 218 5.39 -37.55 2.40
C VAL A 218 6.51 -38.45 2.92
N ASP A 219 7.30 -37.99 3.89
CA ASP A 219 8.33 -38.78 4.57
C ASP A 219 7.76 -40.05 5.21
N LYS A 220 6.64 -39.91 5.92
CA LYS A 220 5.96 -41.04 6.55
C LYS A 220 5.43 -42.03 5.51
N ALA A 221 4.90 -41.53 4.38
CA ALA A 221 4.45 -42.38 3.29
C ALA A 221 5.62 -43.15 2.63
N ILE A 222 6.77 -42.51 2.46
CA ILE A 222 7.99 -43.15 1.93
C ILE A 222 8.50 -44.22 2.90
N GLN A 223 8.51 -43.95 4.21
CA GLN A 223 8.95 -44.93 5.21
C GLN A 223 8.06 -46.18 5.20
N VAL A 224 6.73 -46.01 5.25
CA VAL A 224 5.77 -47.13 5.25
C VAL A 224 5.89 -47.96 3.97
N THR A 225 6.02 -47.32 2.81
CA THR A 225 6.14 -48.01 1.52
C THR A 225 7.49 -48.70 1.34
N THR A 226 8.58 -48.12 1.85
CA THR A 226 9.92 -48.71 1.83
C THR A 226 10.01 -49.92 2.77
N GLU A 227 9.39 -49.87 3.94
CA GLU A 227 9.29 -51.00 4.86
C GLU A 227 8.41 -52.12 4.30
N ALA A 228 7.32 -51.78 3.62
CA ALA A 228 6.47 -52.76 2.93
C ALA A 228 7.21 -53.45 1.76
N ALA A 229 8.09 -52.73 1.04
CA ALA A 229 8.91 -53.28 -0.03
C ALA A 229 10.06 -54.17 0.47
N LYS A 230 10.47 -54.05 1.74
CA LYS A 230 11.57 -54.84 2.36
C LYS A 230 11.13 -56.17 2.98
N LYS A 231 9.83 -56.48 3.06
CA LYS A 231 9.35 -57.79 3.55
C LYS A 231 9.34 -58.82 2.41
N PRO A 232 10.00 -59.99 2.56
CA PRO A 232 9.87 -61.09 1.58
C PRO A 232 8.44 -61.64 1.63
N LYS A 233 7.87 -61.92 0.45
CA LYS A 233 6.58 -62.60 0.29
C LYS A 233 6.53 -63.91 1.10
N PRO A 234 5.49 -64.15 1.91
CA PRO A 234 5.13 -65.50 2.33
C PRO A 234 4.07 -66.09 1.39
N ASP A 235 4.39 -67.25 0.84
CA ASP A 235 3.47 -68.30 0.38
C ASP A 235 2.91 -69.03 1.64
N PRO A 236 2.07 -70.08 1.56
CA PRO A 236 0.77 -70.26 0.92
C PRO A 236 -0.25 -70.82 1.96
N GLU A 237 -1.11 -69.98 2.51
CA GLU A 237 -2.36 -70.41 3.20
C GLU A 237 -3.59 -69.72 2.58
N ALA A 238 -3.42 -69.26 1.34
CA ALA A 238 -4.32 -68.37 0.61
C ALA A 238 -5.46 -69.12 -0.10
N GLN A 239 -6.32 -69.80 0.65
CA GLN A 239 -7.63 -70.22 0.11
C GLN A 239 -8.82 -69.69 0.91
N ALA A 240 -8.69 -69.51 2.23
CA ALA A 240 -9.71 -68.82 3.03
C ALA A 240 -9.60 -67.28 2.88
N GLU A 241 -8.38 -66.77 2.76
CA GLU A 241 -8.10 -65.34 2.66
C GLU A 241 -8.25 -64.81 1.23
N GLN A 242 -8.21 -65.66 0.20
CA GLN A 242 -8.48 -65.30 -1.19
C GLN A 242 -9.97 -65.01 -1.43
N MET A 243 -10.86 -65.66 -0.67
CA MET A 243 -12.30 -65.39 -0.71
C MET A 243 -12.66 -64.11 0.06
N LYS A 244 -11.98 -63.84 1.18
CA LYS A 244 -12.04 -62.56 1.88
C LYS A 244 -11.43 -61.41 1.06
N GLN A 245 -10.27 -61.60 0.45
CA GLN A 245 -9.65 -60.61 -0.44
C GLN A 245 -10.46 -60.36 -1.71
N LYS A 246 -11.17 -61.36 -2.28
CA LYS A 246 -12.12 -61.11 -3.37
C LYS A 246 -13.37 -60.34 -2.90
N ALA A 247 -13.90 -60.67 -1.72
CA ALA A 247 -15.02 -59.93 -1.13
C ALA A 247 -14.62 -58.50 -0.73
N GLU A 248 -13.37 -58.31 -0.29
CA GLU A 248 -12.78 -57.03 0.09
C GLU A 248 -12.34 -56.23 -1.14
N GLN A 249 -11.85 -56.86 -2.21
CA GLN A 249 -11.65 -56.22 -3.53
C GLN A 249 -12.97 -55.80 -4.17
N MET A 250 -14.02 -56.61 -4.05
CA MET A 250 -15.35 -56.25 -4.56
C MET A 250 -15.98 -55.13 -3.72
N LYS A 251 -15.84 -55.17 -2.39
CA LYS A 251 -16.20 -54.05 -1.51
C LYS A 251 -15.37 -52.81 -1.81
N PHE A 252 -14.08 -52.95 -2.08
CA PHE A 252 -13.18 -51.84 -2.41
C PHE A 252 -13.50 -51.26 -3.79
N GLN A 253 -13.86 -52.08 -4.79
CA GLN A 253 -14.38 -51.59 -6.08
C GLN A 253 -15.70 -50.85 -5.90
N LEU A 254 -16.61 -51.38 -5.08
CA LEU A 254 -17.88 -50.74 -4.78
C LEU A 254 -17.66 -49.42 -4.01
N ASP A 255 -16.75 -49.41 -3.03
CA ASP A 255 -16.40 -48.20 -2.27
C ASP A 255 -15.67 -47.19 -3.15
N MET A 256 -14.81 -47.63 -4.06
CA MET A 256 -14.14 -46.74 -5.01
C MET A 256 -15.16 -46.15 -5.98
N GLN A 257 -16.13 -46.92 -6.46
CA GLN A 257 -17.22 -46.43 -7.31
C GLN A 257 -18.15 -45.49 -6.53
N LEU A 258 -18.48 -45.81 -5.28
CA LEU A 258 -19.29 -44.97 -4.40
C LEU A 258 -18.55 -43.67 -4.03
N GLN A 259 -17.24 -43.75 -3.81
CA GLN A 259 -16.37 -42.63 -3.51
C GLN A 259 -16.14 -41.77 -4.76
N GLN A 260 -16.02 -42.36 -5.94
CA GLN A 260 -15.96 -41.64 -7.22
C GLN A 260 -17.30 -40.92 -7.49
N MET A 261 -18.43 -41.54 -7.19
CA MET A 261 -19.76 -40.93 -7.30
C MET A 261 -19.96 -39.81 -6.26
N LYS A 262 -19.49 -39.99 -5.03
CA LYS A 262 -19.46 -38.94 -3.99
C LYS A 262 -18.55 -37.79 -4.37
N LEU A 263 -17.36 -38.06 -4.90
CA LEU A 263 -16.42 -37.05 -5.38
C LEU A 263 -17.02 -36.27 -6.56
N GLN A 264 -17.74 -36.93 -7.46
CA GLN A 264 -18.40 -36.26 -8.58
C GLN A 264 -19.55 -35.35 -8.09
N GLY A 265 -20.31 -35.79 -7.09
CA GLY A 265 -21.34 -34.99 -6.44
C GLY A 265 -20.77 -33.83 -5.60
N GLU A 266 -19.66 -34.03 -4.90
CA GLU A 266 -18.94 -32.97 -4.20
C GLU A 266 -18.30 -31.99 -5.18
N MET A 267 -17.76 -32.46 -6.30
CA MET A 267 -17.21 -31.61 -7.35
C MET A 267 -18.31 -30.75 -7.99
N GLN A 268 -19.51 -31.30 -8.25
CA GLN A 268 -20.67 -30.51 -8.68
C GLN A 268 -21.11 -29.49 -7.63
N LYS A 269 -21.13 -29.86 -6.33
CA LYS A 269 -21.46 -28.92 -5.25
C LYS A 269 -20.41 -27.81 -5.10
N ILE A 270 -19.13 -28.14 -5.25
CA ILE A 270 -18.02 -27.17 -5.20
C ILE A 270 -18.10 -26.25 -6.42
N GLN A 271 -18.39 -26.77 -7.60
CA GLN A 271 -18.51 -25.96 -8.82
C GLN A 271 -19.73 -25.03 -8.76
N ALA A 272 -20.89 -25.52 -8.28
CA ALA A 272 -22.09 -24.71 -8.05
C ALA A 272 -21.88 -23.65 -6.96
N LYS A 273 -21.22 -24.02 -5.85
CA LYS A 273 -20.91 -23.08 -4.75
C LYS A 273 -19.88 -22.04 -5.19
N SER A 274 -18.89 -22.43 -6.00
CA SER A 274 -17.90 -21.50 -6.56
C SER A 274 -18.51 -20.54 -7.59
N GLN A 275 -19.49 -20.99 -8.39
CA GLN A 275 -20.22 -20.10 -9.30
C GLN A 275 -21.09 -19.11 -8.53
N ALA A 276 -21.84 -19.58 -7.53
CA ALA A 276 -22.66 -18.72 -6.68
C ALA A 276 -21.81 -17.71 -5.88
N ASP A 277 -20.64 -18.13 -5.37
CA ASP A 277 -19.72 -17.24 -4.65
C ASP A 277 -19.09 -16.21 -5.59
N ASN A 278 -18.75 -16.59 -6.82
CA ASN A 278 -18.25 -15.65 -7.83
C ASN A 278 -19.33 -14.65 -8.27
N GLU A 279 -20.59 -15.07 -8.47
CA GLU A 279 -21.70 -14.15 -8.77
C GLU A 279 -21.97 -13.20 -7.61
N THR A 280 -22.05 -13.72 -6.38
CA THR A 280 -22.27 -12.88 -5.18
C THR A 280 -21.16 -11.85 -5.03
N ARG A 281 -19.90 -12.27 -5.21
CA ARG A 281 -18.74 -11.39 -5.14
C ARG A 281 -18.69 -10.37 -6.27
N GLN A 282 -19.18 -10.71 -7.47
CA GLN A 282 -19.26 -9.79 -8.60
C GLN A 282 -20.36 -8.74 -8.39
N VAL A 283 -21.48 -9.13 -7.78
CA VAL A 283 -22.56 -8.22 -7.37
C VAL A 283 -22.11 -7.29 -6.25
N ASP A 284 -21.42 -7.81 -5.22
CA ASP A 284 -20.87 -7.00 -4.13
C ASP A 284 -19.84 -5.99 -4.65
N LEU A 285 -18.94 -6.41 -5.55
CA LEU A 285 -18.00 -5.51 -6.22
C LEU A 285 -18.71 -4.41 -7.03
N GLN A 286 -19.80 -4.73 -7.73
CA GLN A 286 -20.58 -3.71 -8.45
C GLN A 286 -21.29 -2.76 -7.48
N ALA A 287 -21.78 -3.25 -6.35
CA ALA A 287 -22.41 -2.43 -5.31
C ALA A 287 -21.40 -1.49 -4.64
N ASP A 288 -20.19 -1.96 -4.35
CA ASP A 288 -19.12 -1.15 -3.79
C ASP A 288 -18.62 -0.10 -4.79
N ILE A 289 -18.44 -0.46 -6.06
CA ILE A 289 -18.11 0.50 -7.13
C ILE A 289 -19.21 1.57 -7.25
N ALA A 290 -20.48 1.19 -7.14
CA ALA A 290 -21.59 2.14 -7.19
C ALA A 290 -21.60 3.09 -5.97
N LYS A 291 -21.31 2.58 -4.76
CA LYS A 291 -21.15 3.41 -3.56
C LYS A 291 -19.98 4.39 -3.67
N ILE A 292 -18.80 3.90 -4.07
CA ILE A 292 -17.61 4.74 -4.25
C ILE A 292 -17.87 5.83 -5.29
N LYS A 293 -18.55 5.48 -6.39
CA LYS A 293 -18.92 6.46 -7.42
C LYS A 293 -19.91 7.51 -6.88
N ALA A 294 -20.87 7.11 -6.05
CA ALA A 294 -21.83 8.03 -5.44
C ALA A 294 -21.17 8.95 -4.41
N GLU A 295 -20.29 8.43 -3.56
CA GLU A 295 -19.49 9.20 -2.60
C GLU A 295 -18.59 10.20 -3.32
N LEU A 296 -17.84 9.76 -4.34
CA LEU A 296 -16.99 10.64 -5.14
C LEU A 296 -17.80 11.78 -5.80
N GLN A 297 -19.01 11.47 -6.27
CA GLN A 297 -19.87 12.48 -6.89
C GLN A 297 -20.39 13.48 -5.86
N ALA A 298 -20.71 13.04 -4.64
CA ALA A 298 -21.09 13.91 -3.54
C ALA A 298 -19.92 14.82 -3.11
N ASP A 299 -18.72 14.26 -2.94
CA ASP A 299 -17.51 15.00 -2.58
C ASP A 299 -17.16 16.06 -3.64
N LEU A 300 -17.27 15.73 -4.93
CA LEU A 300 -17.08 16.69 -6.01
C LEU A 300 -18.07 17.86 -5.94
N THR A 301 -19.34 17.59 -5.60
CA THR A 301 -20.32 18.68 -5.42
C THR A 301 -20.04 19.53 -4.19
N GLU A 302 -19.57 18.92 -3.09
CA GLU A 302 -19.20 19.64 -1.88
C GLU A 302 -17.97 20.52 -2.11
N ILE A 303 -16.94 19.99 -2.79
CA ILE A 303 -15.74 20.73 -3.16
C ILE A 303 -16.10 21.89 -4.09
N ALA A 304 -16.97 21.68 -5.09
CA ALA A 304 -17.42 22.74 -5.97
C ALA A 304 -18.21 23.83 -5.22
N ALA A 305 -19.03 23.45 -4.22
CA ALA A 305 -19.78 24.39 -3.39
C ALA A 305 -18.85 25.18 -2.46
N LYS A 306 -17.91 24.51 -1.78
CA LYS A 306 -16.89 25.16 -0.93
C LYS A 306 -16.01 26.11 -1.74
N SER A 307 -15.50 25.66 -2.89
CA SER A 307 -14.69 26.51 -3.78
C SER A 307 -15.44 27.76 -4.22
N LYS A 308 -16.72 27.66 -4.57
CA LYS A 308 -17.55 28.84 -4.89
C LYS A 308 -17.75 29.77 -3.70
N ALA A 309 -17.96 29.22 -2.51
CA ALA A 309 -18.11 30.00 -1.28
C ALA A 309 -16.81 30.72 -0.91
N ASP A 310 -15.67 30.07 -1.06
CA ASP A 310 -14.35 30.64 -0.79
C ASP A 310 -14.03 31.76 -1.78
N ILE A 311 -14.23 31.54 -3.09
CA ILE A 311 -14.06 32.59 -4.12
C ILE A 311 -14.96 33.79 -3.81
N HIS A 312 -16.20 33.57 -3.43
CA HIS A 312 -17.12 34.66 -3.10
C HIS A 312 -16.67 35.43 -1.85
N THR A 313 -16.22 34.72 -0.81
CA THR A 313 -15.73 35.33 0.42
C THR A 313 -14.47 36.15 0.17
N GLU A 314 -13.57 35.66 -0.67
CA GLU A 314 -12.34 36.35 -1.05
C GLU A 314 -12.64 37.58 -1.94
N GLN A 315 -13.59 37.48 -2.87
CA GLN A 315 -14.08 38.62 -3.66
C GLN A 315 -14.67 39.71 -2.77
N VAL A 316 -15.58 39.36 -1.85
CA VAL A 316 -16.19 40.32 -0.91
C VAL A 316 -15.12 40.94 0.00
N THR A 317 -14.16 40.15 0.48
CA THR A 317 -13.06 40.65 1.31
C THR A 317 -12.16 41.61 0.53
N SER A 318 -11.85 41.29 -0.73
CA SER A 318 -11.09 42.16 -1.63
C SER A 318 -11.83 43.47 -1.90
N GLU A 319 -13.15 43.43 -2.13
CA GLU A 319 -13.98 44.62 -2.30
C GLU A 319 -14.01 45.49 -1.04
N ILE A 320 -14.17 44.88 0.14
CA ILE A 320 -14.14 45.59 1.42
C ILE A 320 -12.78 46.25 1.64
N ASN A 321 -11.68 45.54 1.38
CA ASN A 321 -10.32 46.07 1.51
C ASN A 321 -10.08 47.24 0.52
N ALA A 322 -10.56 47.11 -0.72
CA ALA A 322 -10.48 48.19 -1.71
C ALA A 322 -11.29 49.41 -1.27
N GLN A 323 -12.51 49.23 -0.75
CA GLN A 323 -13.32 50.33 -0.23
C GLN A 323 -12.69 51.00 0.99
N GLN A 324 -12.11 50.23 1.91
CA GLN A 324 -11.41 50.78 3.07
C GLN A 324 -10.16 51.57 2.64
N ALA A 325 -9.40 51.08 1.67
CA ALA A 325 -8.25 51.79 1.12
C ALA A 325 -8.67 53.10 0.43
N MET A 326 -9.77 53.09 -0.34
CA MET A 326 -10.33 54.30 -0.94
C MET A 326 -10.82 55.30 0.12
N ALA A 327 -11.51 54.83 1.16
CA ALA A 327 -11.98 55.67 2.25
C ALA A 327 -10.81 56.29 3.05
N ALA A 328 -9.75 55.51 3.31
CA ALA A 328 -8.54 56.00 3.96
C ALA A 328 -7.83 57.06 3.10
N SER A 329 -7.69 56.81 1.79
CA SER A 329 -7.10 57.77 0.87
C SER A 329 -7.92 59.06 0.80
N ALA A 330 -9.25 58.97 0.75
CA ALA A 330 -10.13 60.13 0.75
C ALA A 330 -10.04 60.93 2.07
N ALA A 331 -9.87 60.24 3.21
CA ALA A 331 -9.66 60.89 4.50
C ALA A 331 -8.32 61.63 4.55
N GLU A 332 -7.24 61.05 4.01
CA GLU A 332 -5.92 61.69 3.93
C GLU A 332 -5.96 62.94 3.02
N VAL A 333 -6.58 62.83 1.83
CA VAL A 333 -6.76 63.97 0.92
C VAL A 333 -7.56 65.09 1.60
N ARG A 334 -8.62 64.75 2.34
CA ARG A 334 -9.40 65.75 3.07
C ARG A 334 -8.59 66.42 4.17
N LYS A 335 -7.77 65.66 4.89
CA LYS A 335 -6.86 66.19 5.93
C LYS A 335 -5.84 67.14 5.33
N GLU A 336 -5.23 66.79 4.20
CA GLU A 336 -4.25 67.61 3.49
C GLU A 336 -4.87 68.88 2.87
N ALA A 337 -6.10 68.77 2.35
CA ALA A 337 -6.85 69.93 1.89
C ALA A 337 -7.17 70.91 3.03
N VAL A 338 -7.55 70.39 4.20
CA VAL A 338 -7.80 71.21 5.40
C VAL A 338 -6.51 71.86 5.89
N SER A 339 -5.39 71.14 5.99
CA SER A 339 -4.11 71.75 6.40
C SER A 339 -3.68 72.85 5.43
N THR A 340 -3.75 72.59 4.13
CA THR A 340 -3.42 73.59 3.10
C THR A 340 -4.29 74.83 3.23
N SER A 341 -5.59 74.65 3.50
CA SER A 341 -6.52 75.77 3.70
C SER A 341 -6.18 76.61 4.95
N LEU A 342 -5.73 75.95 6.02
CA LEU A 342 -5.30 76.61 7.26
C LEU A 342 -3.99 77.38 7.05
N ASP A 343 -3.03 76.80 6.32
CA ASP A 343 -1.77 77.46 6.00
C ASP A 343 -1.99 78.73 5.14
N ILE A 344 -2.85 78.65 4.12
CA ILE A 344 -3.24 79.82 3.31
C ILE A 344 -3.89 80.90 4.18
N GLN A 345 -4.73 80.54 5.14
CA GLN A 345 -5.33 81.51 6.06
C GLN A 345 -4.28 82.13 6.99
N ALA A 346 -3.36 81.34 7.54
CA ALA A 346 -2.28 81.82 8.37
C ALA A 346 -1.39 82.82 7.62
N ASP A 347 -1.06 82.54 6.36
CA ASP A 347 -0.25 83.44 5.53
C ASP A 347 -1.01 84.72 5.15
N LYS A 348 -2.31 84.65 4.89
CA LYS A 348 -3.16 85.85 4.72
C LYS A 348 -3.17 86.73 5.98
N ILE A 349 -3.24 86.13 7.16
CA ILE A 349 -3.19 86.86 8.44
C ILE A 349 -1.81 87.51 8.63
N LYS A 350 -0.72 86.78 8.38
CA LYS A 350 0.65 87.34 8.44
C LYS A 350 0.83 88.51 7.47
N ALA A 351 0.36 88.37 6.22
CA ALA A 351 0.42 89.43 5.22
C ALA A 351 -0.37 90.67 5.66
N LYS A 352 -1.56 90.48 6.23
CA LYS A 352 -2.40 91.57 6.77
C LYS A 352 -1.75 92.28 7.96
N ASN A 353 -1.07 91.53 8.84
CA ASN A 353 -0.35 92.10 9.97
C ASN A 353 0.89 92.90 9.51
N LYS A 354 1.66 92.37 8.55
CA LYS A 354 2.80 93.07 7.96
C LYS A 354 2.39 94.36 7.24
N ALA A 355 1.25 94.35 6.55
CA ALA A 355 0.67 95.55 5.94
C ALA A 355 0.29 96.60 6.99
N LYS A 356 -0.29 96.20 8.12
CA LYS A 356 -0.62 97.11 9.24
C LYS A 356 0.63 97.73 9.88
N GLU A 357 1.71 96.97 10.04
CA GLU A 357 2.98 97.48 10.55
C GLU A 357 3.61 98.51 9.59
N SER A 358 3.53 98.29 8.28
CA SER A 358 4.02 99.25 7.28
C SER A 358 3.24 100.57 7.25
N THR A 359 1.95 100.56 7.58
CA THR A 359 1.11 101.77 7.68
C THR A 359 1.32 102.56 8.98
N ASN A 360 1.80 101.93 10.05
CA ASN A 360 2.07 102.62 11.33
C ASN A 360 3.48 103.25 11.40
N GLY A 361 4.37 102.95 10.44
CA GLY A 361 5.73 103.50 10.36
C GLY A 361 5.89 104.77 9.51
N GLN A 362 4.80 105.33 8.96
CA GLN A 362 4.81 106.57 8.16
C GLN A 362 4.20 107.78 8.90
N GLY A 363 4.11 107.70 10.23
CA GLY A 363 3.67 108.80 11.09
C GLY A 363 4.66 109.05 12.22
N GLU A 364 5.86 109.50 11.89
CA GLU A 364 6.68 110.37 12.76
C GLU A 364 6.66 111.79 12.20
#